data_AF-A0A090QNT2-F1
#
_entry.id   AF-A0A090QNT2-F1
#
_cell.length_a   1.000
_cell.length_b   1.000
_cell.length_c   1.000
_cell.angle_alpha   90.00
_cell.angle_beta   90.00
_cell.angle_gamma   90.00
#
_symmetry.space_group_name_H-M   'P 1'
#
loop_
_entity.id
_entity.type
_entity.pdbx_description
1 polymer ?
#
loop_
_entity_poly.entity_id
_entity_poly.type
_entity_poly.pdbx_seq_one_letter_code
_entity_poly.pdbx_strand_id
1 'polypeptide(L)'
;MAHDTSLDSLLHLVHIMKRQLHDHIEQLGLPLTPMHVRVIKIIDRKSPCTANDIVQFLNRDKAQVTRLLNTLIEQGYIEKSAQS
;
A
#
# COMPACT_ATOMS: atom_id res chain seq x y z
N MET A 1 -27.13 9.61 -19.44
CA MET A 1 -26.38 8.73 -20.36
C MET A 1 -24.89 9.08 -20.48
N ALA A 2 -24.45 10.34 -20.37
CA ALA A 2 -23.01 10.68 -20.37
C ALA A 2 -22.28 10.45 -19.03
N HIS A 3 -23.00 10.43 -17.91
CA HIS A 3 -22.39 10.28 -16.58
C HIS A 3 -21.88 8.86 -16.28
N ASP A 4 -22.54 7.81 -16.80
CA ASP A 4 -22.11 6.42 -16.58
C ASP A 4 -20.79 6.10 -17.30
N THR A 5 -20.66 6.53 -18.57
CA THR A 5 -19.48 6.23 -19.39
C THR A 5 -18.19 6.84 -18.81
N SER A 6 -18.28 8.01 -18.17
CA SER A 6 -17.12 8.65 -17.52
C SER A 6 -16.69 7.89 -16.26
N LEU A 7 -17.64 7.44 -15.44
CA LEU A 7 -17.33 6.65 -14.25
C LEU A 7 -16.73 5.30 -14.63
N ASP A 8 -17.31 4.62 -15.62
CA ASP A 8 -16.80 3.35 -16.13
C ASP A 8 -15.37 3.47 -16.66
N SER A 9 -15.08 4.55 -17.40
CA SER A 9 -13.74 4.82 -17.92
C SER A 9 -12.72 5.07 -16.79
N LEU A 10 -13.12 5.79 -15.74
CA LEU A 10 -12.27 6.01 -14.56
C LEU A 10 -12.02 4.71 -13.79
N LEU A 11 -13.06 3.90 -13.58
CA LEU A 11 -12.94 2.60 -12.92
C LEU A 11 -12.03 1.65 -13.72
N HIS A 12 -12.18 1.64 -15.04
CA HIS A 12 -11.33 0.85 -15.94
C HIS A 12 -9.87 1.32 -15.88
N LEU A 13 -9.61 2.63 -15.92
CA LEU A 13 -8.25 3.17 -15.80
C LEU A 13 -7.62 2.79 -14.45
N VAL A 14 -8.34 2.96 -13.34
CA VAL A 14 -7.87 2.57 -12.01
C VAL A 14 -7.57 1.07 -11.95
N HIS A 15 -8.38 0.23 -12.59
CA HIS A 15 -8.15 -1.21 -12.66
C HIS A 15 -6.88 -1.54 -13.44
N ILE A 16 -6.68 -0.97 -14.63
CA ILE A 16 -5.47 -1.16 -15.44
C ILE A 16 -4.23 -0.71 -14.65
N MET A 17 -4.27 0.48 -14.03
CA MET A 17 -3.15 0.99 -13.25
C MET A 17 -2.79 0.07 -12.07
N LYS A 18 -3.79 -0.44 -11.34
CA LYS A 18 -3.58 -1.39 -10.24
C LYS A 18 -2.91 -2.67 -10.73
N ARG A 19 -3.36 -3.19 -11.88
CA ARG A 19 -2.81 -4.40 -12.49
C ARG A 19 -1.36 -4.19 -12.94
N GLN A 20 -1.07 -3.10 -13.66
CA GLN A 20 0.29 -2.80 -14.09
C GLN A 20 1.27 -2.64 -12.91
N LEU A 21 0.83 -1.99 -11.82
CA LEU A 21 1.64 -1.91 -10.60
C LEU A 21 1.92 -3.29 -10.00
N HIS A 22 0.91 -4.17 -10.00
CA HIS A 22 1.07 -5.53 -9.51
C HIS A 22 2.05 -6.33 -10.37
N ASP A 23 1.83 -6.37 -11.68
CA ASP A 23 2.66 -7.09 -12.63
C ASP A 23 4.12 -6.62 -12.55
N HIS A 24 4.36 -5.32 -12.41
CA HIS A 24 5.70 -4.78 -12.30
C HIS A 24 6.39 -5.14 -10.97
N ILE A 25 5.65 -5.16 -9.85
CA ILE A 25 6.19 -5.61 -8.57
C ILE A 25 6.55 -7.10 -8.61
N GLU A 26 5.72 -7.93 -9.24
CA GLU A 26 6.00 -9.36 -9.44
C GLU A 26 7.25 -9.58 -10.30
N GLN A 27 7.42 -8.78 -11.37
CA GLN A 27 8.60 -8.82 -12.22
C GLN A 27 9.90 -8.47 -11.49
N LEU A 28 9.83 -7.71 -10.39
CA LEU A 28 11.01 -7.42 -9.55
C LEU A 28 11.44 -8.65 -8.72
N GLY A 29 10.65 -9.73 -8.72
CA GLY A 29 10.94 -10.94 -7.94
C GLY A 29 10.89 -10.73 -6.42
N LEU A 30 10.28 -9.63 -5.97
CA LEU A 30 10.17 -9.28 -4.57
C LEU A 30 8.98 -10.02 -3.95
N PRO A 31 9.08 -10.51 -2.70
CA PRO A 31 7.96 -11.12 -1.97
C PRO A 31 6.96 -10.05 -1.47
N LEU A 32 6.68 -9.02 -2.27
CA LEU A 32 5.87 -7.87 -1.91
C LEU A 32 4.62 -7.77 -2.78
N THR A 33 3.57 -7.20 -2.20
CA THR A 33 2.34 -6.85 -2.92
C THR A 33 2.28 -5.33 -3.14
N PRO A 34 1.43 -4.82 -4.05
CA PRO A 34 1.21 -3.38 -4.18
C PRO A 34 0.85 -2.67 -2.86
N MET A 35 0.17 -3.36 -1.94
CA MET A 35 -0.17 -2.82 -0.63
C MET A 35 1.05 -2.65 0.28
N HIS A 36 2.02 -3.57 0.22
CA HIS A 36 3.29 -3.42 0.94
C HIS A 36 4.06 -2.18 0.44
N VAL A 37 4.15 -2.00 -0.88
CA VAL A 37 4.79 -0.81 -1.48
C VAL A 37 4.07 0.48 -1.08
N ARG A 38 2.73 0.45 -1.02
CA ARG A 38 1.95 1.61 -0.55
C ARG A 38 2.23 1.95 0.90
N VAL A 39 2.40 0.96 1.79
CA VAL A 39 2.79 1.18 3.19
C VAL A 39 4.18 1.83 3.28
N ILE A 40 5.17 1.31 2.53
CA ILE A 40 6.52 1.91 2.47
C ILE A 40 6.44 3.38 2.03
N LYS A 41 5.67 3.69 0.99
CA LYS A 41 5.47 5.08 0.52
C LYS A 41 4.80 5.99 1.55
N ILE A 42 3.95 5.46 2.43
CA ILE A 42 3.33 6.23 3.52
C ILE A 42 4.37 6.55 4.61
N ILE A 43 5.18 5.55 4.99
CA ILE A 43 6.22 5.71 6.01
C ILE A 43 7.28 6.72 5.53
N ASP A 44 7.72 6.60 4.28
CA ASP A 44 8.67 7.54 3.65
C ASP A 44 8.16 8.99 3.66
N ARG A 45 6.87 9.19 3.36
CA ARG A 45 6.26 10.53 3.34
C ARG A 45 5.94 11.10 4.71
N LYS A 46 5.80 10.26 5.74
CA LYS A 46 5.47 10.67 7.11
C LYS A 46 6.39 9.95 8.09
N SER A 47 7.50 10.59 8.46
CA SER A 47 8.39 10.14 9.52
C SER A 47 8.45 11.19 10.64
N PRO A 48 8.15 10.83 11.91
CA PRO A 48 7.82 9.50 12.40
C PRO A 48 6.43 9.01 11.96
N CYS A 49 6.33 7.72 11.62
CA CYS A 49 5.08 7.06 11.23
C CYS A 49 4.63 6.08 12.31
N THR A 50 3.36 6.13 12.71
CA THR A 50 2.77 5.12 13.59
C THR A 50 1.91 4.12 12.80
N ALA A 51 1.67 2.94 13.38
CA ALA A 51 0.73 1.98 12.81
C ALA A 51 -0.70 2.56 12.67
N ASN A 52 -1.10 3.46 13.58
CA ASN A 52 -2.37 4.16 13.50
C ASN A 52 -2.41 5.14 12.32
N ASP A 53 -1.31 5.81 12.00
CA ASP A 53 -1.25 6.66 10.80
C ASP A 53 -1.51 5.85 9.55
N ILE A 54 -0.92 4.66 9.44
CA ILE A 54 -1.11 3.78 8.28
C ILE A 54 -2.56 3.30 8.20
N VAL A 55 -3.20 2.97 9.33
CA VAL A 55 -4.64 2.64 9.39
C VAL A 55 -5.48 3.78 8.80
N GLN A 56 -5.20 5.03 9.20
CA GLN A 56 -5.92 6.20 8.69
C GLN A 56 -5.66 6.44 7.19
N PHE A 57 -4.40 6.40 6.75
CA PHE A 57 -4.03 6.63 5.34
C PHE A 57 -4.56 5.57 4.39
N LEU A 58 -4.64 4.31 4.84
CA LEU A 58 -5.15 3.21 4.02
C LEU A 58 -6.66 3.03 4.12
N ASN A 59 -7.30 3.65 5.12
CA ASN A 59 -8.69 3.39 5.47
C ASN A 59 -8.98 1.88 5.61
N ARG A 60 -8.12 1.18 6.37
CA ARG A 60 -8.15 -0.27 6.60
C ARG A 60 -8.12 -0.58 8.09
N ASP A 61 -8.63 -1.74 8.48
CA ASP A 61 -8.59 -2.16 9.87
C ASP A 61 -7.17 -2.45 10.39
N LYS A 62 -7.04 -2.41 11.72
CA LYS A 62 -5.76 -2.60 12.42
C LYS A 62 -5.15 -3.98 12.17
N ALA A 63 -5.96 -5.03 12.02
CA ALA A 63 -5.44 -6.39 11.80
C ALA A 63 -4.80 -6.53 10.42
N GLN A 64 -5.43 -5.97 9.38
CA GLN A 64 -4.84 -5.91 8.04
C GLN A 64 -3.54 -5.12 8.02
N VAL A 65 -3.52 -3.93 8.62
CA VAL A 65 -2.30 -3.12 8.69
C VAL A 65 -1.19 -3.83 9.46
N THR A 66 -1.52 -4.52 10.55
CA THR A 66 -0.54 -5.30 11.33
C THR A 66 0.10 -6.40 10.48
N ARG A 67 -0.68 -7.13 9.67
CA ARG A 67 -0.13 -8.16 8.76
C ARG A 67 0.83 -7.58 7.72
N LEU A 68 0.48 -6.44 7.12
CA LEU A 68 1.35 -5.75 6.15
C LEU A 68 2.67 -5.31 6.82
N LEU A 69 2.58 -4.73 8.02
CA LEU A 69 3.74 -4.27 8.78
C LEU A 69 4.64 -5.43 9.19
N ASN A 70 4.08 -6.52 9.71
CA ASN A 70 4.86 -7.69 10.11
C ASN A 70 5.61 -8.28 8.92
N THR A 71 4.94 -8.43 7.77
CA THR A 71 5.60 -8.91 6.55
C THR A 71 6.77 -8.01 6.15
N LEU A 72 6.59 -6.69 6.18
CA LEU A 72 7.66 -5.73 5.85
C LEU A 72 8.83 -5.76 6.83
N ILE A 73 8.56 -5.96 8.13
CA ILE A 73 9.59 -6.08 9.17
C ILE A 73 10.35 -7.40 9.03
N GLU A 74 9.64 -8.51 8.85
CA GLU A 74 10.22 -9.84 8.67
C GLU A 74 11.13 -9.92 7.44
N GLN A 75 10.79 -9.18 6.39
CA GLN A 75 11.58 -9.07 5.16
C GLN A 75 12.65 -7.97 5.23
N GLY A 76 12.78 -7.25 6.34
CA GLY A 76 13.82 -6.23 6.55
C GLY A 76 13.65 -4.92 5.78
N TYR A 77 12.44 -4.63 5.25
CA TYR A 77 12.18 -3.39 4.52
C TYR A 77 11.88 -2.19 5.41
N ILE A 78 11.41 -2.42 6.64
CA ILE A 78 11.12 -1.37 7.63
C ILE A 78 11.52 -1.85 9.03
N GLU A 79 11.78 -0.91 9.92
CA GLU A 79 12.09 -1.18 11.32
C GLU A 79 11.19 -0.36 12.26
N LYS A 80 11.00 -0.88 13.48
CA LYS A 80 10.33 -0.14 14.57
C LYS A 80 11.39 0.56 15.40
N SER A 81 11.38 1.88 15.40
CA SER A 81 12.15 2.66 16.38
C SER A 81 11.38 2.72 17.70
N ALA A 82 11.98 2.27 18.81
CA ALA A 82 11.49 2.63 20.13
C ALA A 82 11.70 4.13 20.31
N GLN A 83 10.63 4.88 20.61
CA GLN A 83 10.78 6.28 21.00
C GLN A 83 11.45 6.30 22.37
N SER A 84 12.71 6.71 22.41
CA SER A 84 13.47 7.05 23.62
C SER A 84 13.12 8.46 24.09
#